data_AF-A0A918WQK4-F1
#
_entry.id   AF-A0A918WQK4-F1
#
_cell.length_a   1.000
_cell.length_b   1.000
_cell.length_c   1.000
_cell.angle_alpha   90.00
_cell.angle_beta   90.00
_cell.angle_gamma   90.00
#
_symmetry.space_group_name_H-M   'P 1'
#
loop_
_entity.id
_entity.type
_entity.pdbx_description
1 polymer ?
#
loop_
_entity_poly.entity_id
_entity_poly.type
_entity_poly.pdbx_seq_one_letter_code
_entity_poly.pdbx_strand_id
1 'polypeptide(L)'
;MLEMDFKELICEVRTFSERLRDLSGEVELSIEIAPPIEDARIAQYEKRWPKGIPNSLRELWTTGSEQINCPYAWTPLDGDQQRLERIFEGQDSIYGGVRFNSSESIFPGNSGYDQNDRDFEYTLGKEGLSLWCRSAVILDVGNGDCLGLDIKEDYDDPPVVYLVHDDDSSSVISKSFKKFLSDWAQLSFIGPEYWLLDYWIDQDGFIDIDKYKTSELAVLLTPSKPKYEA
;
A
#
# COMPACT_ATOMS: atom_id res chain seq x y z
N MET A 1 -1.91 6.05 -19.65
CA MET A 1 -2.71 5.09 -18.87
C MET A 1 -3.94 5.81 -18.38
N LEU A 2 -5.11 5.16 -18.42
CA LEU A 2 -6.30 5.67 -17.73
C LEU A 2 -6.07 5.46 -16.23
N GLU A 3 -6.33 6.47 -15.41
CA GLU A 3 -6.35 6.31 -13.95
C GLU A 3 -7.46 5.33 -13.57
N MET A 4 -7.12 4.36 -12.71
CA MET A 4 -8.07 3.35 -12.22
C MET A 4 -9.13 4.00 -11.33
N ASP A 5 -10.40 3.68 -11.57
CA ASP A 5 -11.52 4.05 -10.69
C ASP A 5 -11.40 3.27 -9.37
N PHE A 6 -11.68 3.90 -8.22
CA PHE A 6 -11.66 3.22 -6.93
C PHE A 6 -12.64 2.05 -6.83
N LYS A 7 -13.78 2.08 -7.53
CA LYS A 7 -14.68 0.93 -7.61
C LYS A 7 -14.04 -0.24 -8.37
N GLU A 8 -13.29 0.06 -9.43
CA GLU A 8 -12.50 -0.93 -10.16
C GLU A 8 -11.38 -1.48 -9.29
N LEU A 9 -10.67 -0.62 -8.54
CA LEU A 9 -9.66 -1.03 -7.55
C LEU A 9 -10.25 -2.03 -6.53
N ILE A 10 -11.41 -1.74 -5.93
CA ILE A 10 -12.02 -2.67 -4.96
C ILE A 10 -12.35 -4.01 -5.61
N CYS A 11 -12.85 -3.99 -6.84
CA CYS A 11 -13.11 -5.21 -7.60
C CYS A 11 -11.82 -5.99 -7.86
N GLU A 12 -10.74 -5.30 -8.25
CA GLU A 12 -9.44 -5.90 -8.51
C GLU A 12 -8.83 -6.49 -7.24
N VAL A 13 -8.81 -5.75 -6.12
CA VAL A 13 -8.31 -6.22 -4.83
C VAL A 13 -9.05 -7.49 -4.41
N ARG A 14 -10.38 -7.49 -4.47
CA ARG A 14 -11.18 -8.69 -4.14
C ARG A 14 -10.85 -9.85 -5.06
N THR A 15 -10.87 -9.62 -6.38
CA THR A 15 -10.62 -10.66 -7.40
C THR A 15 -9.23 -11.27 -7.22
N PHE A 16 -8.23 -10.43 -7.02
CA PHE A 16 -6.86 -10.82 -6.76
C PHE A 16 -6.76 -11.67 -5.48
N SER A 17 -7.26 -11.16 -4.34
CA SER A 17 -7.19 -11.88 -3.07
C SER A 17 -7.95 -13.21 -3.09
N GLU A 18 -9.09 -13.29 -3.79
CA GLU A 18 -9.82 -14.55 -3.98
C GLU A 18 -9.02 -15.55 -4.81
N ARG A 19 -8.35 -15.08 -5.87
CA ARG A 19 -7.52 -15.90 -6.75
C ARG A 19 -6.29 -16.48 -6.04
N LEU A 20 -5.73 -15.79 -5.04
CA LEU A 20 -4.58 -16.29 -4.27
C LEU A 20 -4.86 -17.61 -3.55
N ARG A 21 -6.13 -17.90 -3.21
CA ARG A 21 -6.55 -19.16 -2.55
C ARG A 21 -6.19 -20.41 -3.36
N ASP A 22 -6.00 -20.26 -4.66
CA ASP A 22 -5.72 -21.34 -5.59
C ASP A 22 -4.23 -21.48 -5.94
N LEU A 23 -3.35 -20.66 -5.35
CA LEU A 23 -1.91 -20.85 -5.49
C LEU A 23 -1.44 -22.17 -4.88
N SER A 24 -0.30 -22.67 -5.36
CA SER A 24 0.35 -23.83 -4.76
C SER A 24 1.08 -23.42 -3.47
N GLY A 25 1.21 -24.33 -2.51
CA GLY A 25 1.89 -24.03 -1.24
C GLY A 25 0.96 -23.54 -0.14
N GLU A 26 1.54 -22.84 0.83
CA GLU A 26 0.82 -22.31 2.00
C GLU A 26 0.45 -20.86 1.73
N VAL A 27 -0.85 -20.58 1.83
CA VAL A 27 -1.39 -19.23 1.63
C VAL A 27 -2.18 -18.85 2.87
N GLU A 28 -1.71 -17.84 3.58
CA GLU A 28 -2.46 -17.16 4.62
C GLU A 28 -3.10 -15.91 4.02
N LEU A 29 -4.42 -15.77 4.08
CA LEU A 29 -5.10 -14.57 3.58
C LEU A 29 -6.39 -14.30 4.33
N SER A 30 -6.72 -13.01 4.44
CA SER A 30 -8.04 -12.53 4.86
C SER A 30 -8.59 -11.58 3.80
N ILE A 31 -9.92 -11.44 3.77
CA ILE A 31 -10.60 -10.53 2.85
C ILE A 31 -11.68 -9.79 3.63
N GLU A 32 -11.38 -8.56 4.01
CA GLU A 32 -12.28 -7.69 4.74
C GLU A 32 -12.39 -6.37 3.97
N ILE A 33 -13.54 -6.17 3.34
CA ILE A 33 -13.83 -4.95 2.58
C ILE A 33 -15.19 -4.44 3.03
N ALA A 34 -15.21 -3.27 3.66
CA ALA A 34 -16.42 -2.58 4.09
C ALA A 34 -17.18 -2.00 2.88
N PRO A 35 -18.47 -1.62 3.04
CA PRO A 35 -19.10 -0.75 2.06
C PRO A 35 -18.43 0.64 2.00
N PRO A 36 -18.69 1.42 0.95
CA PRO A 36 -18.36 2.85 0.94
C PRO A 36 -19.04 3.58 2.10
N ILE A 37 -18.42 4.66 2.53
CA ILE A 37 -18.89 5.48 3.64
C ILE A 37 -20.07 6.39 3.23
N GLU A 38 -20.99 6.61 4.16
CA GLU A 38 -22.07 7.58 3.99
C GLU A 38 -21.58 9.03 4.13
N ASP A 39 -22.16 9.95 3.36
CA ASP A 39 -21.83 11.39 3.36
C ASP A 39 -21.86 12.03 4.77
N ALA A 40 -22.79 11.59 5.62
CA ALA A 40 -22.93 12.11 6.98
C ALA A 40 -21.69 11.82 7.86
N ARG A 41 -20.97 10.72 7.61
CA ARG A 41 -19.74 10.38 8.33
C ARG A 41 -18.52 11.09 7.74
N ILE A 42 -18.48 11.30 6.41
CA ILE A 42 -17.44 12.12 5.76
C ILE A 42 -17.38 13.52 6.38
N ALA A 43 -18.53 14.16 6.59
CA ALA A 43 -18.59 15.48 7.22
C ALA A 43 -18.06 15.51 8.67
N GLN A 44 -18.04 14.37 9.37
CA GLN A 44 -17.41 14.27 10.69
C GLN A 44 -15.89 14.20 10.57
N TYR A 45 -15.38 13.45 9.59
CA TYR A 45 -13.96 13.30 9.34
C TYR A 45 -13.32 14.58 8.83
N GLU A 46 -13.99 15.34 7.97
CA GLU A 46 -13.50 16.64 7.46
C GLU A 46 -12.99 17.59 8.55
N LYS A 47 -13.57 17.53 9.76
CA LYS A 47 -13.16 18.36 10.90
C LYS A 47 -11.73 18.09 11.39
N ARG A 48 -11.17 16.91 11.09
CA ARG A 48 -9.79 16.50 11.42
C ARG A 48 -8.79 16.97 10.37
N TRP A 49 -9.26 17.48 9.23
CA TRP A 49 -8.42 17.86 8.10
C TRP A 49 -8.30 19.37 7.96
N PRO A 50 -7.08 19.95 7.91
CA PRO A 50 -6.89 21.40 7.86
C PRO A 50 -7.55 22.10 6.67
N LYS A 51 -7.66 21.43 5.52
CA LYS A 51 -8.28 21.97 4.29
C LYS A 51 -9.41 21.07 3.75
N GLY A 52 -9.99 20.22 4.60
CA GLY A 52 -10.94 19.16 4.20
C GLY A 52 -10.24 17.86 3.76
N ILE A 53 -10.98 16.79 3.52
CA ILE A 53 -10.36 15.51 3.09
C ILE A 53 -9.85 15.63 1.64
N PRO A 54 -8.62 15.18 1.31
CA PRO A 54 -8.12 15.07 -0.05
C PRO A 54 -9.12 14.40 -0.98
N ASN A 55 -9.27 14.91 -2.21
CA ASN A 55 -10.26 14.41 -3.15
C ASN A 55 -10.07 12.92 -3.44
N SER A 56 -8.83 12.44 -3.61
CA SER A 56 -8.57 11.02 -3.87
C SER A 56 -8.93 10.12 -2.68
N LEU A 57 -8.71 10.56 -1.44
CA LEU A 57 -9.18 9.82 -0.25
C LEU A 57 -10.69 9.85 -0.10
N ARG A 58 -11.33 11.00 -0.35
CA ARG A 58 -12.79 11.10 -0.32
C ARG A 58 -13.40 10.15 -1.33
N GLU A 59 -12.87 10.13 -2.56
CA GLU A 59 -13.33 9.26 -3.62
C GLU A 59 -13.15 7.79 -3.22
N LEU A 60 -11.95 7.39 -2.73
CA LEU A 60 -11.71 6.05 -2.19
C LEU A 60 -12.79 5.64 -1.19
N TRP A 61 -13.10 6.48 -0.21
CA TRP A 61 -14.05 6.13 0.85
C TRP A 61 -15.50 6.14 0.37
N THR A 62 -15.88 7.06 -0.52
CA THR A 62 -17.29 7.24 -0.94
C THR A 62 -17.69 6.39 -2.15
N THR A 63 -16.76 5.97 -2.99
CA THR A 63 -17.03 5.12 -4.16
C THR A 63 -16.41 3.73 -4.04
N GLY A 64 -15.27 3.61 -3.37
CA GLY A 64 -14.56 2.35 -3.15
C GLY A 64 -15.00 1.63 -1.88
N SER A 65 -14.38 1.97 -0.75
CA SER A 65 -14.62 1.34 0.54
C SER A 65 -14.14 2.20 1.70
N GLU A 66 -14.86 2.18 2.82
CA GLU A 66 -14.43 2.77 4.09
C GLU A 66 -13.18 2.07 4.68
N GLN A 67 -13.08 0.75 4.48
CA GLN A 67 -12.02 -0.08 5.03
C GLN A 67 -11.66 -1.20 4.07
N ILE A 68 -10.37 -1.39 3.84
CA ILE A 68 -9.83 -2.45 2.99
C ILE A 68 -8.71 -3.14 3.76
N ASN A 69 -8.94 -4.40 4.13
CA ASN A 69 -7.97 -5.24 4.83
C ASN A 69 -7.97 -6.63 4.18
N CYS A 70 -7.11 -6.78 3.17
CA CYS A 70 -6.95 -8.00 2.38
C CYS A 70 -5.48 -8.46 2.34
N PRO A 71 -4.79 -8.62 3.49
CA PRO A 71 -3.41 -9.07 3.52
C PRO A 71 -3.30 -10.52 3.03
N TYR A 72 -2.15 -10.86 2.46
CA TYR A 72 -1.76 -12.22 2.19
C TYR A 72 -0.30 -12.46 2.57
N ALA A 73 0.02 -13.71 2.92
CA ALA A 73 1.38 -14.25 2.95
C ALA A 73 1.38 -15.58 2.19
N TRP A 74 2.44 -15.84 1.44
CA TRP A 74 2.54 -16.99 0.56
C TRP A 74 3.93 -17.62 0.62
N THR A 75 3.95 -18.92 0.91
CA THR A 75 5.12 -19.79 0.85
C THR A 75 4.88 -20.85 -0.23
N PRO A 76 5.53 -20.77 -1.40
CA PRO A 76 5.30 -21.68 -2.53
C PRO A 76 5.84 -23.09 -2.29
N LEU A 77 5.38 -24.05 -3.11
CA LEU A 77 6.05 -25.35 -3.29
C LEU A 77 7.25 -25.23 -4.25
N ASP A 78 8.15 -26.21 -4.27
CA ASP A 78 9.41 -26.24 -5.04
C ASP A 78 9.32 -25.68 -6.48
N GLY A 79 8.25 -25.98 -7.22
CA GLY A 79 8.07 -25.53 -8.60
C GLY A 79 7.85 -24.01 -8.72
N ASP A 80 7.06 -23.44 -7.82
CA ASP A 80 6.82 -22.00 -7.76
C ASP A 80 7.91 -21.28 -6.94
N GLN A 81 8.57 -21.96 -6.00
CA GLN A 81 9.73 -21.44 -5.26
C GLN A 81 10.86 -21.02 -6.19
N GLN A 82 11.23 -21.85 -7.17
CA GLN A 82 12.24 -21.48 -8.15
C GLN A 82 11.83 -20.30 -9.04
N ARG A 83 10.52 -20.07 -9.22
CA ARG A 83 10.01 -18.92 -9.97
C ARG A 83 10.03 -17.67 -9.09
N LEU A 84 9.71 -17.82 -7.80
CA LEU A 84 9.81 -16.75 -6.81
C LEU A 84 11.25 -16.26 -6.67
N GLU A 85 12.21 -17.17 -6.47
CA GLU A 85 13.65 -16.83 -6.35
C GLU A 85 14.20 -16.10 -7.57
N ARG A 86 13.64 -16.36 -8.76
CA ARG A 86 14.00 -15.62 -9.97
C ARG A 86 13.50 -14.19 -9.94
N ILE A 87 12.44 -13.87 -9.21
CA ILE A 87 11.92 -12.51 -9.08
C ILE A 87 12.57 -11.85 -7.87
N PHE A 88 12.48 -12.49 -6.71
CA PHE A 88 13.00 -12.02 -5.44
C PHE A 88 14.17 -12.90 -5.02
N GLU A 89 15.38 -12.45 -5.31
CA GLU A 89 16.60 -13.22 -5.05
C GLU A 89 16.72 -13.56 -3.57
N GLY A 90 16.78 -14.87 -3.26
CA GLY A 90 16.96 -15.37 -1.90
C GLY A 90 15.71 -15.37 -1.02
N GLN A 91 14.53 -15.08 -1.57
CA GLN A 91 13.27 -15.14 -0.83
C GLN A 91 12.60 -16.51 -0.97
N ASP A 92 12.12 -17.04 0.15
CA ASP A 92 11.35 -18.29 0.25
C ASP A 92 9.85 -18.07 0.44
N SER A 93 9.47 -16.81 0.63
CA SER A 93 8.10 -16.38 0.85
C SER A 93 7.96 -14.92 0.48
N ILE A 94 6.73 -14.52 0.18
CA ILE A 94 6.36 -13.11 0.01
C ILE A 94 5.03 -12.85 0.69
N TYR A 95 4.80 -11.61 1.04
CA TYR A 95 3.51 -11.15 1.56
C TYR A 95 3.10 -9.89 0.82
N GLY A 96 1.87 -9.45 1.08
CA GLY A 96 1.32 -8.24 0.51
C GLY A 96 -0.14 -8.08 0.86
N GLY A 97 -0.88 -7.49 -0.06
CA GLY A 97 -2.29 -7.19 0.05
C GLY A 97 -2.56 -5.78 0.53
N VAL A 98 -3.73 -5.27 0.16
CA VAL A 98 -4.16 -3.93 0.56
C VAL A 98 -4.67 -3.98 2.00
N ARG A 99 -3.95 -3.32 2.92
CA ARG A 99 -4.31 -3.22 4.34
C ARG A 99 -4.29 -1.78 4.83
N PHE A 100 -5.23 -0.98 4.35
CA PHE A 100 -5.33 0.40 4.79
C PHE A 100 -5.87 0.50 6.21
N ASN A 101 -5.35 1.47 6.94
CA ASN A 101 -5.93 1.92 8.19
C ASN A 101 -7.39 2.34 7.96
N SER A 102 -8.22 2.20 8.98
CA SER A 102 -9.63 2.60 8.87
C SER A 102 -9.73 4.08 8.51
N SER A 103 -10.77 4.48 7.77
CA SER A 103 -10.98 5.90 7.41
C SER A 103 -11.01 6.82 8.63
N GLU A 104 -11.41 6.33 9.80
CA GLU A 104 -11.36 7.10 11.04
C GLU A 104 -9.92 7.38 11.50
N SER A 105 -9.02 6.42 11.29
CA SER A 105 -7.65 6.50 11.72
C SER A 105 -6.77 7.32 10.77
N ILE A 106 -7.16 7.50 9.50
CA ILE A 106 -6.36 8.22 8.49
C ILE A 106 -6.61 9.73 8.59
N PHE A 107 -5.66 10.47 9.15
CA PHE A 107 -5.64 11.94 9.16
C PHE A 107 -4.22 12.46 9.40
N PRO A 108 -3.88 13.70 9.00
CA PRO A 108 -2.55 14.27 9.24
C PRO A 108 -2.21 14.32 10.73
N GLY A 109 -1.01 13.86 11.09
CA GLY A 109 -0.56 13.84 12.50
C GLY A 109 -1.13 12.67 13.32
N ASN A 110 -1.73 11.68 12.67
CA ASN A 110 -2.16 10.42 13.28
C ASN A 110 -1.00 9.44 13.56
N SER A 111 0.24 9.79 13.19
CA SER A 111 1.38 8.89 13.24
C SER A 111 1.83 8.50 14.66
N GLY A 112 1.22 9.08 15.69
CA GLY A 112 1.59 8.83 17.09
C GLY A 112 2.71 9.73 17.61
N TYR A 113 3.28 10.57 16.73
CA TYR A 113 4.37 11.49 17.05
C TYR A 113 3.93 12.95 16.89
N ASP A 114 4.51 13.84 17.69
CA ASP A 114 4.32 15.29 17.57
C ASP A 114 5.63 16.02 17.29
N GLN A 115 5.55 17.29 16.86
CA GLN A 115 6.71 18.09 16.43
C GLN A 115 7.74 18.36 17.53
N ASN A 116 7.44 18.04 18.79
CA ASN A 116 8.35 18.19 19.93
C ASN A 116 8.91 16.86 20.42
N ASP A 117 8.68 15.75 19.70
CA ASP A 117 9.25 14.45 20.04
C ASP A 117 10.77 14.46 19.81
N ARG A 118 11.52 14.64 20.90
CA ARG A 118 12.98 14.78 20.85
C ARG A 118 13.69 13.47 20.53
N ASP A 119 13.12 12.34 20.94
CA ASP A 119 13.74 11.04 20.72
C ASP A 119 13.57 10.66 19.25
N PHE A 120 12.39 10.92 18.67
CA PHE A 120 12.15 10.69 17.26
C PHE A 120 12.84 11.72 16.35
N GLU A 121 12.93 13.00 16.78
CA GLU A 121 13.78 13.99 16.09
C GLU A 121 15.25 13.59 16.09
N TYR A 122 15.74 13.00 17.19
CA TYR A 122 17.12 12.53 17.26
C TYR A 122 17.39 11.41 16.24
N THR A 123 16.43 10.49 16.06
CA THR A 123 16.53 9.39 15.10
C THR A 123 16.39 9.86 13.65
N LEU A 124 15.34 10.61 13.32
CA LEU A 124 14.98 10.96 11.94
C LEU A 124 15.54 12.29 11.44
N GLY A 125 16.04 13.11 12.37
CA GLY A 125 16.24 14.52 12.15
C GLY A 125 14.94 15.31 12.05
N LYS A 126 15.08 16.64 12.06
CA LYS A 126 13.95 17.58 12.05
C LYS A 126 13.07 17.48 10.79
N GLU A 127 13.67 17.22 9.64
CA GLU A 127 12.94 17.11 8.37
C GLU A 127 12.12 15.82 8.31
N GLY A 128 12.69 14.70 8.77
CA GLY A 128 12.00 13.42 8.90
C GLY A 128 10.81 13.51 9.86
N LEU A 129 11.02 14.03 11.07
CA LEU A 129 9.93 14.25 12.03
C LEU A 129 8.81 15.15 11.45
N SER A 130 9.19 16.21 10.74
CA SER A 130 8.25 17.11 10.08
C SER A 130 7.43 16.41 8.99
N LEU A 131 8.03 15.47 8.25
CA LEU A 131 7.33 14.64 7.27
C LEU A 131 6.35 13.68 7.95
N TRP A 132 6.78 13.00 9.00
CA TRP A 132 5.94 12.10 9.80
C TRP A 132 4.73 12.82 10.43
N CYS A 133 4.93 14.02 10.98
CA CYS A 133 3.85 14.77 11.64
C CYS A 133 2.82 15.33 10.67
N ARG A 134 3.19 15.60 9.41
CA ARG A 134 2.25 16.16 8.42
C ARG A 134 1.60 15.08 7.57
N SER A 135 2.17 13.89 7.49
CA SER A 135 1.62 12.81 6.69
C SER A 135 0.36 12.25 7.33
N ALA A 136 -0.62 11.87 6.50
CA ALA A 136 -1.71 11.02 6.93
C ALA A 136 -1.30 9.56 6.73
N VAL A 137 -1.05 8.82 7.81
CA VAL A 137 -0.64 7.41 7.73
C VAL A 137 -1.81 6.57 7.23
N ILE A 138 -1.62 5.91 6.08
CA ILE A 138 -2.63 5.08 5.41
C ILE A 138 -2.40 3.58 5.62
N LEU A 139 -1.18 3.14 5.93
CA LEU A 139 -0.86 1.73 6.12
C LEU A 139 0.32 1.60 7.08
N ASP A 140 0.16 0.75 8.09
CA ASP A 140 1.25 0.31 8.96
C ASP A 140 1.94 -0.92 8.35
N VAL A 141 3.27 -0.85 8.23
CA VAL A 141 4.07 -1.92 7.62
C VAL A 141 4.30 -3.07 8.61
N GLY A 142 4.25 -2.78 9.91
CA GLY A 142 4.30 -3.77 10.99
C GLY A 142 5.67 -3.90 11.67
N ASN A 143 6.72 -3.35 11.04
CA ASN A 143 8.05 -3.20 11.62
C ASN A 143 8.28 -1.82 12.28
N GLY A 144 7.30 -0.92 12.22
CA GLY A 144 7.41 0.47 12.64
C GLY A 144 7.30 1.46 11.46
N ASP A 145 7.64 1.01 10.25
CA ASP A 145 7.49 1.83 9.04
C ASP A 145 6.02 1.98 8.67
N CYS A 146 5.75 3.03 7.89
CA CYS A 146 4.41 3.39 7.45
C CYS A 146 4.40 3.80 5.98
N LEU A 147 3.25 3.65 5.32
CA LEU A 147 2.94 4.48 4.14
C LEU A 147 2.10 5.67 4.58
N GLY A 148 2.50 6.85 4.12
CA GLY A 148 1.80 8.10 4.39
C GLY A 148 1.43 8.85 3.13
N LEU A 149 0.47 9.77 3.26
CA LEU A 149 0.16 10.77 2.26
C LEU A 149 0.75 12.12 2.68
N ASP A 150 1.68 12.67 1.91
CA ASP A 150 2.23 14.01 2.17
C ASP A 150 1.30 15.09 1.63
N ILE A 151 0.44 15.61 2.51
CA ILE A 151 -0.60 16.58 2.18
C ILE A 151 -0.08 18.02 1.98
N LYS A 152 1.23 18.23 1.93
CA LYS A 152 1.81 19.58 1.81
C LYS A 152 1.80 20.11 0.39
N GLU A 153 2.18 19.27 -0.58
CA GLU A 153 2.50 19.70 -1.95
C GLU A 153 1.25 19.67 -2.85
N ASP A 154 0.69 18.48 -3.13
CA ASP A 154 -0.63 18.32 -3.76
C ASP A 154 -1.64 17.88 -2.68
N TYR A 155 -2.67 18.68 -2.45
CA TYR A 155 -3.65 18.37 -1.42
C TYR A 155 -4.79 17.49 -1.94
N ASP A 156 -5.09 17.57 -3.23
CA ASP A 156 -6.25 16.89 -3.82
C ASP A 156 -5.92 15.42 -4.12
N ASP A 157 -4.71 15.15 -4.61
CA ASP A 157 -4.19 13.79 -4.80
C ASP A 157 -2.73 13.68 -4.29
N PRO A 158 -2.54 13.61 -2.96
CA PRO A 158 -1.22 13.75 -2.35
C PRO A 158 -0.23 12.66 -2.76
N PRO A 159 1.08 12.98 -2.85
CA PRO A 159 2.13 11.99 -3.01
C PRO A 159 2.10 10.93 -1.90
N VAL A 160 2.52 9.71 -2.25
CA VAL A 160 2.71 8.62 -1.30
C VAL A 160 4.16 8.60 -0.85
N VAL A 161 4.36 8.58 0.46
CA VAL A 161 5.68 8.51 1.10
C VAL A 161 5.84 7.20 1.85
N TYR A 162 7.03 6.61 1.75
CA TYR A 162 7.49 5.58 2.66
C TYR A 162 8.11 6.27 3.87
N LEU A 163 7.49 6.08 5.02
CA LEU A 163 7.87 6.68 6.30
C LEU A 163 8.69 5.65 7.08
N VAL A 164 9.98 5.89 7.16
CA VAL A 164 10.94 5.03 7.87
C VAL A 164 11.00 5.44 9.34
N HIS A 165 11.01 4.47 10.26
CA HIS A 165 10.98 4.72 11.70
C HIS A 165 12.37 4.69 12.39
N ASP A 166 13.41 4.25 11.69
CA ASP A 166 14.79 4.17 12.17
C ASP A 166 15.69 5.24 11.53
N ASP A 167 17.01 5.10 11.59
CA ASP A 167 17.97 6.13 11.14
C ASP A 167 18.14 6.24 9.62
N ASP A 168 17.30 5.55 8.85
CA ASP A 168 17.21 5.69 7.39
C ASP A 168 16.28 6.84 6.95
N SER A 169 16.35 7.17 5.65
CA SER A 169 15.60 8.30 5.08
C SER A 169 14.24 7.90 4.53
N SER A 170 13.20 8.56 5.01
CA SER A 170 11.86 8.51 4.39
C SER A 170 11.91 9.08 2.97
N SER A 171 11.13 8.52 2.04
CA SER A 171 11.17 8.88 0.62
C SER A 171 9.78 8.97 0.00
N VAL A 172 9.64 9.78 -1.06
CA VAL A 172 8.43 9.82 -1.87
C VAL A 172 8.50 8.68 -2.89
N ILE A 173 7.58 7.72 -2.81
CA ILE A 173 7.57 6.54 -3.68
C ILE A 173 6.57 6.65 -4.83
N SER A 174 5.67 7.63 -4.78
CA SER A 174 4.80 7.98 -5.89
C SER A 174 4.34 9.43 -5.82
N LYS A 175 4.17 10.06 -6.98
CA LYS A 175 3.78 11.47 -7.10
C LYS A 175 2.34 11.75 -6.74
N SER A 176 1.48 10.73 -6.69
CA SER A 176 0.09 10.86 -6.31
C SER A 176 -0.47 9.54 -5.78
N PHE A 177 -1.53 9.61 -4.97
CA PHE A 177 -2.15 8.44 -4.36
C PHE A 177 -2.80 7.53 -5.41
N LYS A 178 -3.51 8.10 -6.39
CA LYS A 178 -4.10 7.32 -7.48
C LYS A 178 -3.05 6.59 -8.31
N LYS A 179 -1.94 7.27 -8.65
CA LYS A 179 -0.83 6.65 -9.38
C LYS A 179 -0.22 5.50 -8.58
N PHE A 180 0.04 5.72 -7.28
CA PHE A 180 0.54 4.65 -6.40
C PHE A 180 -0.35 3.40 -6.45
N LEU A 181 -1.67 3.56 -6.29
CA LEU A 181 -2.61 2.44 -6.32
C LEU A 181 -2.61 1.71 -7.67
N SER A 182 -2.55 2.46 -8.77
CA SER A 182 -2.50 1.90 -10.12
C SER A 182 -1.20 1.13 -10.39
N ASP A 183 -0.06 1.64 -9.93
CA ASP A 183 1.22 0.95 -10.08
C ASP A 183 1.29 -0.27 -9.15
N TRP A 184 0.86 -0.11 -7.89
CA TRP A 184 0.88 -1.17 -6.89
C TRP A 184 -0.04 -2.34 -7.24
N ALA A 185 -1.18 -2.07 -7.88
CA ALA A 185 -2.05 -3.10 -8.43
C ALA A 185 -1.33 -3.92 -9.53
N GLN A 186 -0.51 -3.29 -10.38
CA GLN A 186 0.30 -4.00 -11.38
C GLN A 186 1.41 -4.83 -10.74
N LEU A 187 1.90 -4.42 -9.57
CA LEU A 187 2.79 -5.21 -8.73
C LEU A 187 2.05 -6.24 -7.87
N SER A 188 0.81 -6.60 -8.22
CA SER A 188 0.01 -7.61 -7.49
C SER A 188 -0.09 -7.32 -5.99
N PHE A 189 -0.12 -6.04 -5.61
CA PHE A 189 -0.19 -5.58 -4.23
C PHE A 189 0.87 -6.22 -3.31
N ILE A 190 2.10 -6.46 -3.78
CA ILE A 190 3.19 -6.97 -2.92
C ILE A 190 3.42 -6.09 -1.70
N GLY A 191 3.97 -6.65 -0.63
CA GLY A 191 4.27 -5.93 0.60
C GLY A 191 5.05 -4.64 0.32
N PRO A 192 4.66 -3.50 0.93
CA PRO A 192 5.29 -2.23 0.62
C PRO A 192 6.65 -2.04 1.30
N GLU A 193 7.17 -3.04 2.03
CA GLU A 193 8.52 -2.95 2.62
C GLU A 193 9.57 -2.70 1.55
N TYR A 194 10.60 -1.95 1.94
CA TYR A 194 11.66 -1.52 1.04
C TYR A 194 12.27 -2.70 0.28
N TRP A 195 12.58 -3.82 0.93
CA TRP A 195 13.22 -4.97 0.26
C TRP A 195 12.33 -5.69 -0.76
N LEU A 196 11.00 -5.55 -0.69
CA LEU A 196 10.09 -6.03 -1.74
C LEU A 196 9.94 -5.01 -2.86
N LEU A 197 9.79 -3.73 -2.52
CA LEU A 197 9.58 -2.67 -3.50
C LEU A 197 10.85 -2.24 -4.25
N ASP A 198 12.04 -2.36 -3.67
CA ASP A 198 13.32 -1.84 -4.21
C ASP A 198 13.63 -2.34 -5.63
N TYR A 199 13.18 -3.57 -5.96
CA TYR A 199 13.24 -4.13 -7.31
C TYR A 199 12.57 -3.19 -8.34
N TRP A 200 11.50 -2.48 -7.97
CA TRP A 200 10.73 -1.55 -8.79
C TRP A 200 10.97 -0.06 -8.49
N ILE A 201 11.81 0.33 -7.52
CA ILE A 201 12.09 1.75 -7.26
C ILE A 201 13.13 2.30 -8.24
N ASP A 202 12.79 3.28 -9.06
CA ASP A 202 13.71 3.90 -10.03
C ASP A 202 14.80 4.77 -9.37
N GLN A 203 15.69 5.33 -10.19
CA GLN A 203 16.77 6.21 -9.72
C GLN A 203 16.27 7.52 -9.09
N ASP A 204 15.03 7.91 -9.37
CA ASP A 204 14.38 9.11 -8.83
C ASP A 204 13.59 8.79 -7.53
N GLY A 205 13.56 7.51 -7.12
CA GLY A 205 12.89 7.04 -5.91
C GLY A 205 11.43 6.64 -6.11
N PHE A 206 10.91 6.62 -7.34
CA PHE A 206 9.52 6.31 -7.62
C PHE A 206 9.32 4.84 -8.04
N ILE A 207 8.12 4.30 -7.81
CA ILE A 207 7.75 3.02 -8.38
C ILE A 207 7.72 3.11 -9.91
N ASP A 208 8.50 2.26 -10.56
CA ASP A 208 8.56 2.03 -11.99
C ASP A 208 8.23 0.57 -12.31
N ILE A 209 7.00 0.36 -12.79
CA ILE A 209 6.45 -0.93 -13.19
C ILE A 209 7.14 -1.55 -14.42
N ASP A 210 7.90 -0.79 -15.19
CA ASP A 210 8.64 -1.28 -16.36
C ASP A 210 10.09 -1.68 -16.00
N LYS A 211 10.56 -1.32 -14.80
CA LYS A 211 11.94 -1.53 -14.35
C LYS A 211 12.31 -2.99 -14.14
N TYR A 212 11.38 -3.79 -13.64
CA TYR A 212 11.66 -5.16 -13.19
C TYR A 212 10.53 -6.13 -13.58
N LYS A 213 10.67 -7.40 -13.20
CA LYS A 213 9.90 -8.60 -13.59
C LYS A 213 8.39 -8.57 -13.25
N THR A 214 7.70 -7.48 -13.57
CA THR A 214 6.28 -7.22 -13.28
C THR A 214 5.37 -8.25 -13.94
N SER A 215 5.64 -8.56 -15.21
CA SER A 215 4.85 -9.56 -15.94
C SER A 215 5.06 -10.96 -15.35
N GLU A 216 6.29 -11.32 -14.98
CA GLU A 216 6.58 -12.61 -14.34
C GLU A 216 5.93 -12.71 -12.96
N LEU A 217 5.90 -11.61 -12.18
CA LEU A 217 5.23 -11.55 -10.88
C LEU A 217 3.72 -11.78 -11.04
N ALA A 218 3.09 -11.09 -11.99
CA ALA A 218 1.66 -11.29 -12.27
C ALA A 218 1.35 -12.74 -12.68
N VAL A 219 2.21 -13.36 -13.50
CA VAL A 219 2.08 -14.77 -13.91
C VAL A 219 2.39 -15.74 -12.77
N LEU A 220 3.25 -15.37 -11.81
CA LEU A 220 3.53 -16.16 -10.61
C LEU A 220 2.32 -16.20 -9.68
N LEU A 221 1.67 -15.04 -9.49
CA LEU A 221 0.50 -14.87 -8.63
C LEU A 221 -0.83 -15.12 -9.37
N THR A 222 -0.77 -15.88 -10.46
CA THR A 222 -1.92 -16.39 -11.20
C THR A 222 -1.91 -17.93 -11.15
N PRO A 223 -2.94 -18.58 -10.59
CA PRO A 223 -3.04 -20.03 -10.51
C PRO A 223 -2.92 -20.70 -11.88
N SER A 224 -2.13 -21.76 -11.94
CA SER A 224 -1.76 -22.44 -13.18
C SER A 224 -2.89 -23.27 -13.83
N LYS A 225 -4.02 -23.49 -13.14
CA LYS A 225 -5.30 -24.08 -13.62
C LYS A 225 -6.30 -24.26 -12.44
N PRO A 226 -7.62 -24.28 -12.69
CA PRO A 226 -8.62 -24.60 -11.67
C PRO A 226 -8.50 -26.05 -11.18
N LYS A 227 -8.70 -26.29 -9.89
CA LYS A 227 -8.63 -27.61 -9.19
C LYS A 227 -9.70 -28.65 -9.61
N TYR A 228 -10.34 -28.51 -10.77
CA TYR A 228 -11.43 -29.38 -11.21
C TYR A 228 -11.24 -29.94 -12.61
N GLU A 229 -10.24 -30.81 -12.81
CA GLU A 229 -10.28 -31.88 -13.81
C GLU A 229 -9.53 -33.10 -13.23
N ALA A 230 -10.25 -33.95 -12.50
CA ALA A 230 -9.85 -35.31 -12.13
C ALA A 230 -11.05 -36.24 -12.29
#